data_AF-A0AAJ6D801-F1
#
_entry.id   AF-A0AAJ6D801-F1
#
_cell.length_a   1.000
_cell.length_b   1.000
_cell.length_c   1.000
_cell.angle_alpha   90.00
_cell.angle_beta   90.00
_cell.angle_gamma   90.00
#
_symmetry.space_group_name_H-M   'P 1'
#
loop_
_entity.id
_entity.type
_entity.pdbx_description
1 polymer ?
#
loop_
_entity_poly.entity_id
_entity_poly.type
_entity_poly.pdbx_seq_one_letter_code
_entity_poly.pdbx_strand_id
1 'polypeptide(L)'
;MTSVTELAGLWRGHGVACGHPLDGVLENLGWYGKRFTTDHRADALLFAVGPHRLVAIDPEMIPLKLVLRFHRFGRTRIARSWFSYLQKMWRANGPVASLRPMFFRGKTSAAMVYDRQPIIDHFRRIDDNRLLGVMVVEGDSRHYFFVLTRTIADGIR
;
A
#
# COMPACT_ATOMS: atom_id res chain seq x y z
N MET A 1 -13.69 -0.07 16.68
CA MET A 1 -13.51 0.65 15.39
C MET A 1 -12.07 1.12 15.34
N THR A 2 -11.39 1.05 14.19
CA THR A 2 -10.01 1.55 14.07
C THR A 2 -10.03 3.07 13.93
N SER A 3 -9.46 3.78 14.91
CA SER A 3 -9.27 5.23 14.84
C SER A 3 -8.01 5.56 14.02
N VAL A 4 -8.01 6.70 13.32
CA VAL A 4 -6.86 7.16 12.52
C VAL A 4 -5.59 7.28 13.37
N THR A 5 -5.72 7.73 14.62
CA THR A 5 -4.59 7.93 15.54
C THR A 5 -3.90 6.61 15.94
N GLU A 6 -4.64 5.49 15.94
CA GLU A 6 -4.11 4.18 16.33
C GLU A 6 -3.25 3.55 15.23
N LEU A 7 -3.33 4.04 13.98
CA LEU A 7 -2.58 3.48 12.86
C LEU A 7 -1.12 3.95 12.79
N ALA A 8 -0.72 4.97 13.55
CA ALA A 8 0.65 5.46 13.50
C ALA A 8 1.66 4.31 13.70
N GLY A 9 2.67 4.26 12.83
CA GLY A 9 3.71 3.22 12.82
C GLY A 9 3.97 2.62 11.44
N LEU A 10 4.86 1.63 11.44
CA LEU A 10 5.25 0.86 10.26
C LEU A 10 4.44 -0.43 10.18
N TRP A 11 3.92 -0.72 8.99
CA TRP A 11 3.08 -1.87 8.74
C TRP A 11 3.59 -2.65 7.54
N ARG A 12 3.85 -3.94 7.75
CA ARG A 12 4.20 -4.86 6.68
C ARG A 12 2.93 -5.32 5.97
N GLY A 13 2.91 -5.21 4.65
CA GLY A 13 1.79 -5.55 3.80
C GLY A 13 1.90 -6.95 3.22
N HIS A 14 0.75 -7.61 3.08
CA HIS A 14 0.61 -8.87 2.37
C HIS A 14 -0.68 -8.87 1.57
N GLY A 15 -0.64 -9.26 0.30
CA GLY A 15 -1.84 -9.39 -0.52
C GLY A 15 -2.68 -10.57 -0.06
N VAL A 16 -4.00 -10.45 -0.14
CA VAL A 16 -4.90 -11.60 0.02
C VAL A 16 -5.33 -12.02 -1.38
N ALA A 17 -4.98 -13.25 -1.76
CA ALA A 17 -5.31 -13.79 -3.08
C ALA A 17 -6.83 -13.91 -3.24
N CYS A 18 -7.41 -12.98 -4.01
CA CYS A 18 -8.84 -12.91 -4.29
C CYS A 18 -9.14 -13.02 -5.80
N GLY A 19 -8.14 -13.37 -6.60
CA GLY A 19 -8.22 -13.38 -8.07
C GLY A 19 -8.11 -11.98 -8.68
N HIS A 20 -7.60 -11.01 -7.92
CA HIS A 20 -7.42 -9.65 -8.39
C HIS A 20 -6.16 -9.57 -9.28
N PRO A 21 -6.15 -8.75 -10.34
CA PRO A 21 -4.97 -8.53 -11.19
C PRO A 21 -3.67 -8.21 -10.43
N LEU A 22 -3.76 -7.55 -9.28
CA LEU A 22 -2.59 -7.15 -8.49
C LEU A 22 -2.04 -8.27 -7.60
N ASP A 23 -2.69 -9.44 -7.54
CA ASP A 23 -2.30 -10.55 -6.67
C ASP A 23 -0.89 -11.06 -7.00
N GLY A 24 0.01 -10.91 -6.03
CA GLY A 24 1.42 -11.30 -6.12
C GLY A 24 2.31 -10.36 -6.94
N VAL A 25 1.76 -9.29 -7.56
CA VAL A 25 2.56 -8.32 -8.32
C VAL A 25 3.39 -7.48 -7.35
N LEU A 26 2.76 -6.86 -6.35
CA LEU A 26 3.46 -5.99 -5.40
C LEU A 26 4.54 -6.74 -4.60
N GLU A 27 4.27 -7.98 -4.21
CA GLU A 27 5.20 -8.84 -3.49
C GLU A 27 6.43 -9.21 -4.33
N ASN A 28 6.21 -9.55 -5.61
CA ASN A 28 7.31 -9.80 -6.55
C ASN A 28 8.21 -8.57 -6.74
N LEU A 29 7.62 -7.38 -6.70
CA LEU A 29 8.31 -6.09 -6.79
C LEU A 29 9.01 -5.67 -5.49
N GLY A 30 8.90 -6.46 -4.41
CA GLY A 30 9.56 -6.19 -3.13
C GLY A 30 8.83 -5.17 -2.27
N TRP A 31 7.51 -5.02 -2.46
CA TRP A 31 6.68 -4.20 -1.60
C TRP A 31 6.78 -4.71 -0.16
N TYR A 32 7.18 -3.83 0.73
CA TYR A 32 7.27 -4.08 2.16
C TYR A 32 5.94 -3.79 2.84
N GLY A 33 5.33 -2.65 2.55
CA GLY A 33 4.10 -2.24 3.21
C GLY A 33 3.85 -0.74 3.18
N LYS A 34 3.37 -0.20 4.31
CA LYS A 34 2.94 1.20 4.47
C LYS A 34 3.48 1.77 5.79
N ARG A 35 3.70 3.08 5.84
CA ARG A 35 4.00 3.80 7.08
C ARG A 35 2.98 4.91 7.27
N PHE A 36 2.44 5.00 8.47
CA PHE A 36 1.53 6.06 8.87
C PHE A 36 2.21 6.91 9.94
N THR A 37 2.16 8.21 9.76
CA THR A 37 2.76 9.19 10.67
C THR A 37 1.69 9.76 11.61
N THR A 38 2.12 10.34 12.73
CA THR A 38 1.23 10.88 13.77
C THR A 38 0.45 12.11 13.34
N ASP A 39 0.84 12.77 12.26
CA ASP A 39 0.14 13.87 11.58
C ASP A 39 -0.88 13.37 10.54
N HIS A 40 -1.21 12.07 10.56
CA HIS A 40 -2.21 11.44 9.71
C HIS A 40 -1.78 11.41 8.23
N ARG A 41 -0.49 11.55 7.95
CA ARG A 41 0.09 11.35 6.63
C ARG A 41 0.55 9.90 6.45
N ALA A 42 0.73 9.49 5.20
CA ALA A 42 1.06 8.11 4.90
C ALA A 42 2.04 7.97 3.72
N ASP A 43 3.04 7.12 3.91
CA ASP A 43 3.84 6.55 2.85
C ASP A 43 3.14 5.28 2.38
N ALA A 44 2.43 5.39 1.26
CA ALA A 44 1.48 4.37 0.81
C ALA A 44 2.14 3.12 0.22
N LEU A 45 3.39 3.24 -0.24
CA LEU A 45 4.16 2.18 -0.88
C LEU A 45 5.62 2.24 -0.43
N LEU A 46 5.97 1.41 0.55
CA LEU A 46 7.35 1.20 0.98
C LEU A 46 7.93 -0.04 0.33
N PHE A 47 9.16 0.05 -0.16
CA PHE A 47 9.91 -1.06 -0.75
C PHE A 47 11.24 -1.26 -0.03
N ALA A 48 11.64 -2.52 0.15
CA ALA A 48 12.93 -2.85 0.75
C ALA A 48 14.05 -2.79 -0.30
N VAL A 49 15.06 -1.93 -0.07
CA VAL A 49 16.22 -1.73 -0.96
C VAL A 49 17.51 -2.19 -0.25
N GLY A 50 17.41 -3.26 0.53
CA GLY A 50 18.48 -3.82 1.37
C GLY A 50 17.93 -4.35 2.70
N PRO A 51 18.78 -4.91 3.57
CA PRO A 51 18.36 -5.53 4.83
C PRO A 51 17.72 -4.55 5.82
N HIS A 52 18.05 -3.25 5.75
CA HIS A 52 17.63 -2.24 6.74
C HIS A 52 17.19 -0.91 6.14
N ARG A 53 16.85 -0.88 4.85
CA ARG A 53 16.51 0.36 4.14
C ARG A 53 15.16 0.25 3.45
N LEU A 54 14.23 1.11 3.84
CA LEU A 54 12.96 1.28 3.12
C LEU A 54 13.00 2.55 2.27
N VAL A 55 12.41 2.46 1.08
CA VAL A 55 12.23 3.59 0.18
C VAL A 55 10.74 3.75 -0.10
N ALA A 56 10.23 4.95 0.15
CA ALA A 56 8.88 5.34 -0.24
C ALA A 56 8.85 5.68 -1.73
N ILE A 57 7.85 5.15 -2.43
CA ILE A 57 7.63 5.38 -3.86
C ILE A 57 6.34 6.13 -4.06
N ASP A 58 6.38 7.14 -4.93
CA ASP A 58 5.18 7.86 -5.32
C ASP A 58 4.41 7.02 -6.35
N PRO A 59 3.17 6.61 -6.05
CA PRO A 59 2.37 5.84 -6.98
C PRO A 59 1.98 6.65 -8.21
N GLU A 60 1.97 7.99 -8.18
CA GLU A 60 1.52 8.85 -9.29
C GLU A 60 2.15 8.46 -10.63
N MET A 61 3.45 8.13 -10.62
CA MET A 61 4.20 7.77 -11.83
C MET A 61 3.83 6.38 -12.38
N ILE A 62 3.03 5.60 -11.64
CA ILE A 62 2.57 4.27 -12.03
C ILE A 62 1.21 4.40 -12.73
N PRO A 63 1.13 4.16 -14.06
CA PRO A 63 -0.14 4.19 -14.76
C PRO A 63 -1.02 3.01 -14.35
N LEU A 64 -1.86 3.20 -13.32
CA LEU A 64 -2.63 2.13 -12.68
C LEU A 64 -3.49 1.33 -13.66
N LYS A 65 -4.16 2.03 -14.59
CA LYS A 65 -4.97 1.40 -15.65
C LYS A 65 -4.16 0.43 -16.50
N LEU A 66 -2.89 0.76 -16.76
CA LEU A 66 -1.97 -0.08 -17.51
C LEU A 66 -1.57 -1.30 -16.70
N VAL A 67 -1.21 -1.12 -15.42
CA VAL A 67 -0.85 -2.24 -14.53
C VAL A 67 -2.02 -3.23 -14.40
N LEU A 68 -3.24 -2.74 -14.17
CA LEU A 68 -4.44 -3.58 -14.07
C LEU A 68 -4.72 -4.33 -15.38
N ARG A 69 -4.49 -3.70 -16.53
CA ARG A 69 -4.68 -4.30 -17.86
C ARG A 69 -3.59 -5.32 -18.22
N PHE A 70 -2.34 -5.06 -17.87
CA PHE A 70 -1.17 -5.86 -18.24
C PHE A 70 -0.66 -6.79 -17.12
N HIS A 71 -1.44 -6.97 -16.06
CA HIS A 71 -1.10 -7.78 -14.88
C HIS A 71 -0.53 -9.18 -15.17
N ARG A 72 -0.91 -9.79 -16.30
CA ARG A 72 -0.38 -11.08 -16.76
C ARG A 72 1.15 -11.11 -16.92
N PHE A 73 1.80 -9.97 -17.17
CA PHE A 73 3.25 -9.88 -17.36
C PHE A 73 4.05 -9.65 -16.07
N GLY A 74 3.42 -9.07 -15.03
CA GLY A 74 4.08 -8.62 -13.80
C GLY A 74 4.60 -9.73 -12.87
N ARG A 75 4.38 -11.00 -13.21
CA ARG A 75 4.84 -12.17 -12.43
C ARG A 75 6.22 -12.70 -12.84
N THR A 76 6.88 -12.07 -13.82
CA THR A 76 8.17 -12.55 -14.34
C THR A 76 9.35 -12.00 -13.52
N ARG A 77 10.38 -12.83 -13.29
CA ARG A 77 11.60 -12.43 -12.55
C ARG A 77 12.32 -11.23 -13.17
N ILE A 78 12.17 -11.03 -14.48
CA ILE A 78 12.73 -9.89 -15.21
C ILE A 78 12.11 -8.58 -14.71
N ALA A 79 10.80 -8.54 -14.45
CA ALA A 79 10.11 -7.34 -13.97
C ALA A 79 10.71 -6.77 -12.67
N ARG A 80 11.21 -7.63 -11.77
CA ARG A 80 11.86 -7.22 -10.52
C ARG A 80 13.12 -6.38 -10.75
N SER A 81 13.96 -6.77 -11.72
CA SER A 81 15.22 -6.08 -12.00
C SER A 81 14.98 -4.72 -12.63
N TRP A 82 14.06 -4.63 -13.60
CA TRP A 82 13.66 -3.36 -14.23
C TRP A 82 12.96 -2.43 -13.23
N PHE A 83 12.08 -2.97 -12.38
CA PHE A 83 11.42 -2.19 -11.35
C PHE A 83 12.44 -1.57 -10.40
N SER A 84 13.44 -2.32 -9.93
CA SER A 84 14.48 -1.78 -9.02
C SER A 84 15.24 -0.57 -9.59
N TYR A 85 15.39 -0.51 -10.91
CA TYR A 85 15.97 0.65 -11.59
C TYR A 85 15.00 1.84 -11.60
N LEU A 86 13.73 1.60 -11.94
CA LEU A 86 12.66 2.61 -11.91
C LEU A 86 12.40 3.15 -10.49
N GLN A 87 12.56 2.34 -9.45
CA GLN A 87 12.43 2.75 -8.05
C GLN A 87 13.40 3.88 -7.67
N LYS A 88 14.58 3.97 -8.29
CA LYS A 88 15.52 5.08 -8.04
C LYS A 88 14.99 6.41 -8.58
N MET A 89 14.20 6.37 -9.65
CA MET A 89 13.62 7.55 -10.29
C MET A 89 12.27 7.95 -9.70
N TRP A 90 11.51 7.02 -9.12
CA TRP A 90 10.15 7.27 -8.58
C TRP A 90 10.10 7.38 -7.06
N ARG A 91 11.16 7.92 -6.45
CA ARG A 91 11.17 8.17 -5.01
C ARG A 91 10.16 9.26 -4.64
N ALA A 92 9.37 9.00 -3.61
CA ALA A 92 8.51 10.02 -3.06
C ALA A 92 9.35 11.10 -2.36
N ASN A 93 9.00 12.36 -2.57
CA ASN A 93 9.61 13.50 -1.87
C ASN A 93 8.97 13.76 -0.48
N GLY A 94 8.00 12.93 -0.09
CA GLY A 94 7.29 12.99 1.18
C GLY A 94 6.09 12.04 1.19
N PRO A 95 5.27 12.06 2.25
CA PRO A 95 4.04 11.28 2.31
C PRO A 95 3.09 11.65 1.16
N VAL A 96 2.47 10.64 0.54
CA VAL A 96 1.66 10.76 -0.69
C VAL A 96 0.18 10.49 -0.48
N ALA A 97 -0.22 10.28 0.78
CA ALA A 97 -1.58 9.97 1.15
C ALA A 97 -1.90 10.51 2.55
N SER A 98 -3.19 10.60 2.85
CA SER A 98 -3.70 11.02 4.16
C SER A 98 -4.69 10.01 4.73
N LEU A 99 -4.67 9.84 6.05
CA LEU A 99 -5.63 9.03 6.78
C LEU A 99 -6.83 9.89 7.20
N ARG A 100 -8.04 9.38 6.93
CA ARG A 100 -9.31 10.05 7.25
C ARG A 100 -10.35 9.03 7.72
N PRO A 101 -11.28 9.41 8.62
CA PRO A 101 -12.44 8.58 8.88
C PRO A 101 -13.37 8.58 7.66
N MET A 102 -13.68 7.41 7.11
CA MET A 102 -14.54 7.25 5.94
C MET A 102 -15.59 6.16 6.19
N PHE A 103 -16.81 6.40 5.71
CA PHE A 103 -17.88 5.42 5.73
C PHE A 103 -17.72 4.44 4.57
N PHE A 104 -17.77 3.14 4.86
CA PHE A 104 -17.72 2.09 3.83
C PHE A 104 -18.51 0.86 4.28
N ARG A 105 -19.48 0.45 3.47
CA ARG A 105 -20.34 -0.74 3.68
C ARG A 105 -20.96 -0.79 5.08
N GLY A 106 -21.60 0.30 5.50
CA GLY A 106 -22.37 0.35 6.75
C GLY A 106 -21.58 0.73 8.00
N LYS A 107 -20.27 0.99 7.90
CA LYS A 107 -19.44 1.33 9.07
C LYS A 107 -18.42 2.41 8.74
N THR A 108 -18.18 3.32 9.67
CA THR A 108 -17.05 4.27 9.59
C THR A 108 -15.78 3.64 10.16
N SER A 109 -14.64 3.86 9.52
CA SER A 109 -13.31 3.54 10.04
C SER A 109 -12.24 4.41 9.39
N ALA A 110 -11.01 4.35 9.90
CA ALA A 110 -9.88 4.90 9.21
C ALA A 110 -9.75 4.33 7.78
N ALA A 111 -9.49 5.22 6.84
CA ALA A 111 -9.14 4.90 5.47
C ALA A 111 -7.96 5.79 5.04
N MET A 112 -7.11 5.28 4.15
CA MET A 112 -6.05 6.05 3.51
C MET A 112 -6.52 6.50 2.14
N VAL A 113 -6.50 7.81 1.90
CA VAL A 113 -6.83 8.43 0.62
C VAL A 113 -5.54 8.88 -0.04
N TYR A 114 -5.29 8.41 -1.26
CA TYR A 114 -4.13 8.82 -2.05
C TYR A 114 -4.34 10.25 -2.57
N ASP A 115 -3.33 11.11 -2.43
CA ASP A 115 -3.50 12.53 -2.75
C ASP A 115 -3.61 12.78 -4.26
N ARG A 116 -2.95 11.93 -5.06
CA ARG A 116 -2.80 12.11 -6.52
C ARG A 116 -3.32 10.92 -7.32
N GLN A 117 -4.02 9.99 -6.67
CA GLN A 117 -4.64 8.85 -7.32
C GLN A 117 -6.06 8.62 -6.80
N PRO A 118 -6.99 8.17 -7.66
CA PRO A 118 -8.36 7.88 -7.26
C PRO A 118 -8.46 6.52 -6.56
N ILE A 119 -7.69 6.35 -5.48
CA ILE A 119 -7.56 5.13 -4.70
C ILE A 119 -7.86 5.44 -3.23
N ILE A 120 -8.66 4.58 -2.62
CA ILE A 120 -8.98 4.63 -1.19
C ILE A 120 -8.78 3.24 -0.59
N ASP A 121 -7.93 3.15 0.44
CA ASP A 121 -7.75 1.95 1.23
C ASP A 121 -8.58 2.04 2.51
N HIS A 122 -9.67 1.27 2.61
CA HIS A 122 -10.48 1.20 3.84
C HIS A 122 -9.93 0.14 4.79
N PHE A 123 -9.73 0.50 6.06
CA PHE A 123 -9.17 -0.41 7.05
C PHE A 123 -10.20 -0.94 8.05
N ARG A 124 -10.04 -2.20 8.42
CA ARG A 124 -10.76 -2.86 9.52
C ARG A 124 -9.77 -3.57 10.42
N ARG A 125 -9.93 -3.42 11.73
CA ARG A 125 -9.12 -4.17 12.71
C ARG A 125 -9.46 -5.65 12.66
N ILE A 126 -8.43 -6.48 12.54
CA ILE A 126 -8.51 -7.92 12.78
C ILE A 126 -8.21 -8.17 14.26
N ASP A 127 -7.07 -7.63 14.73
CA ASP A 127 -6.64 -7.61 16.13
C ASP A 127 -5.71 -6.40 16.37
N ASP A 128 -5.06 -6.34 17.53
CA ASP A 128 -4.24 -5.20 17.96
C ASP A 128 -3.05 -4.91 17.01
N ASN A 129 -2.57 -5.92 16.30
CA ASN A 129 -1.40 -5.84 15.43
C ASN A 129 -1.73 -6.07 13.95
N ARG A 130 -2.97 -6.38 13.59
CA ARG A 130 -3.36 -6.67 12.21
C ARG A 130 -4.58 -5.90 11.75
N LEU A 131 -4.48 -5.40 10.53
CA LEU A 131 -5.58 -4.71 9.84
C LEU A 131 -5.87 -5.41 8.51
N LEU A 132 -7.15 -5.57 8.20
CA LEU A 132 -7.62 -5.85 6.85
C LEU A 132 -7.78 -4.53 6.11
N GLY A 133 -7.17 -4.43 4.93
CA GLY A 133 -7.33 -3.35 3.98
C GLY A 133 -8.18 -3.79 2.79
N VAL A 134 -9.05 -2.89 2.35
CA VAL A 134 -9.80 -3.01 1.09
C VAL A 134 -9.48 -1.80 0.24
N MET A 135 -8.76 -2.01 -0.85
CA MET A 135 -8.47 -0.97 -1.84
C MET A 135 -9.64 -0.86 -2.82
N VAL A 136 -10.14 0.36 -2.96
CA VAL A 136 -11.17 0.76 -3.93
C VAL A 136 -10.52 1.72 -4.91
N VAL A 137 -10.69 1.47 -6.20
CA VAL A 137 -10.27 2.38 -7.27
C VAL A 137 -11.51 2.97 -7.90
N GLU A 138 -11.58 4.29 -8.03
CA GLU A 138 -12.74 4.94 -8.66
C GLU A 138 -12.91 4.45 -10.11
N GLY A 139 -14.14 4.05 -10.45
CA GLY A 139 -14.45 3.50 -11.77
C GLY A 139 -14.08 2.03 -11.97
N ASP A 140 -13.57 1.33 -10.94
CA ASP A 140 -13.38 -0.13 -10.95
C ASP A 140 -14.26 -0.77 -9.87
N SER A 141 -15.08 -1.76 -10.26
CA SER A 141 -15.95 -2.49 -9.33
C SER A 141 -15.21 -3.56 -8.53
N ARG A 142 -13.96 -3.87 -8.92
CA ARG A 142 -13.13 -4.87 -8.25
C ARG A 142 -12.50 -4.28 -6.99
N HIS A 143 -12.45 -5.11 -5.96
CA HIS A 143 -11.82 -4.77 -4.69
C HIS A 143 -10.55 -5.58 -4.55
N TYR A 144 -9.46 -4.93 -4.17
CA TYR A 144 -8.23 -5.62 -3.81
C TYR A 144 -8.10 -5.67 -2.29
N PHE A 145 -7.84 -6.87 -1.77
CA PHE A 145 -7.74 -7.11 -0.34
C PHE A 145 -6.30 -7.34 0.05
N PHE A 146 -5.92 -6.80 1.20
CA PHE A 146 -4.58 -6.99 1.75
C PHE A 146 -4.64 -6.96 3.28
N VAL A 147 -3.64 -7.54 3.92
CA VAL A 147 -3.45 -7.47 5.37
C VAL A 147 -2.23 -6.64 5.67
N LEU A 148 -2.34 -5.78 6.67
CA LEU A 148 -1.24 -5.04 7.26
C LEU A 148 -0.94 -5.62 8.64
N THR A 149 0.31 -5.97 8.89
CA THR A 149 0.79 -6.42 10.21
C THR A 149 1.75 -5.38 10.77
N ARG A 150 1.47 -4.88 11.98
CA ARG A 150 2.30 -3.91 12.68
C ARG A 150 3.70 -4.47 12.86
N THR A 151 4.71 -3.68 12.54
CA THR A 151 6.11 -4.06 12.73
C THR A 151 6.78 -3.13 13.73
N ILE A 152 7.63 -3.68 14.58
CA ILE A 152 8.52 -2.90 15.43
C ILE A 152 9.63 -2.36 14.52
N ALA A 153 9.86 -1.06 14.54
CA ALA A 153 10.85 -0.39 13.69
C ALA A 153 12.30 -0.65 14.16
N ASP A 154 12.61 -1.85 14.65
CA ASP A 154 13.95 -2.16 15.13
C ASP A 154 14.90 -2.32 13.95
N GLY A 155 15.77 -1.31 13.80
CA GLY A 155 16.88 -1.32 12.85
C GLY A 155 16.54 -0.98 11.40
N ILE A 156 15.28 -0.65 11.06
CA ILE A 156 14.89 -0.25 9.70
C ILE A 156 14.83 1.28 9.62
N ARG A 157 15.72 1.88 8.81
CA ARG A 157 15.75 3.32 8.53
C ARG A 157 15.10 3.65 7.19
#